data_AF-A0A5A8C2G1-F1
#
_entry.id   AF-A0A5A8C2G1-F1
#
_cell.length_a   1.000
_cell.length_b   1.000
_cell.length_c   1.000
_cell.angle_alpha   90.00
_cell.angle_beta   90.00
_cell.angle_gamma   90.00
#
_symmetry.space_group_name_H-M   'P 1'
#
loop_
_entity.id
_entity.type
_entity.pdbx_description
1 polymer ?
#
loop_
_entity_poly.entity_id
_entity_poly.type
_entity_poly.pdbx_seq_one_letter_code
_entity_poly.pdbx_strand_id
1 'polypeptide(L)'
;MELNGTVSVDGQSGRAFTSGSGSASGGGAGGSLLVVASRLSGSGTLSADGGAGADGYSTLDSNGGSGGRIAIHAYQPSRSDFTGTVRARAGPAYGSMSPQAAAGTVYWCDGRVSESEAALEGEANAHRCGVRRLELDNGDLPETPYYPQLSIAGGRRRFVIDELHLETATNLSVQAPPDFDSVAAPGDRTSLSVSRMSGPGLSGSPLVAKNGTDWALGPDPALPVDEPFLLDLHSVGVEPLGKLKLAPVTVTRRGMSLTVRGELTGVESLTLDRGTKAHLTSSGRLRGRECHRRHYGVEGLGLRC
;
A
#
# COMPACT_ATOMS: atom_id res chain seq x y z
N MET A 1 -23.74 14.91 0.23
CA MET A 1 -24.24 13.53 0.08
C MET A 1 -24.35 12.97 1.48
N GLU A 2 -25.57 12.72 1.92
CA GLU A 2 -25.81 11.90 3.11
C GLU A 2 -26.02 10.45 2.63
N LEU A 3 -25.29 9.51 3.20
CA LEU A 3 -25.35 8.10 2.84
C LEU A 3 -25.60 7.27 4.10
N ASN A 4 -26.82 6.77 4.23
CA ASN A 4 -27.24 5.85 5.30
C ASN A 4 -27.63 4.45 4.77
N GLY A 5 -27.59 4.26 3.45
CA GLY A 5 -27.82 2.96 2.78
C GLY A 5 -26.53 2.34 2.23
N THR A 6 -26.68 1.28 1.43
CA THR A 6 -25.54 0.58 0.81
C THR A 6 -25.41 0.96 -0.66
N VAL A 7 -24.19 1.32 -1.09
CA VAL A 7 -23.77 1.32 -2.49
C VAL A 7 -22.71 0.24 -2.64
N SER A 8 -23.00 -0.75 -3.49
CA SER A 8 -22.13 -1.91 -3.71
C SER A 8 -21.83 -2.08 -5.19
N VAL A 9 -20.56 -2.34 -5.48
CA VAL A 9 -20.07 -2.89 -6.76
C VAL A 9 -19.34 -4.21 -6.49
N ASP A 10 -19.81 -4.98 -5.50
CA ASP A 10 -19.19 -6.23 -5.07
C ASP A 10 -19.23 -7.30 -6.17
N GLY A 11 -18.18 -8.11 -6.23
CA GLY A 11 -18.11 -9.27 -7.11
C GLY A 11 -19.13 -10.34 -6.73
N GLN A 12 -19.74 -10.98 -7.72
CA GLN A 12 -20.64 -12.11 -7.49
C GLN A 12 -19.86 -13.32 -6.96
N SER A 13 -20.40 -14.01 -5.96
CA SER A 13 -19.82 -15.28 -5.50
C SER A 13 -19.85 -16.34 -6.59
N GLY A 14 -18.89 -17.25 -6.52
CA GLY A 14 -18.79 -18.44 -7.33
C GLY A 14 -20.04 -19.32 -7.23
N ARG A 15 -20.25 -20.13 -8.27
CA ARG A 15 -21.32 -21.14 -8.30
C ARG A 15 -20.71 -22.51 -8.04
N ALA A 16 -21.26 -23.18 -7.03
CA ALA A 16 -20.87 -24.54 -6.69
C ALA A 16 -21.26 -25.54 -7.80
N PHE A 17 -20.49 -26.62 -7.93
CA PHE A 17 -20.76 -27.71 -8.86
C PHE A 17 -20.65 -29.06 -8.13
N THR A 18 -21.57 -29.31 -7.20
CA THR A 18 -21.54 -30.48 -6.31
C THR A 18 -22.41 -31.65 -6.79
N SER A 19 -23.26 -31.45 -7.79
CA SER A 19 -24.19 -32.47 -8.33
C SER A 19 -23.59 -33.34 -9.44
N GLY A 20 -22.29 -33.23 -9.71
CA GLY A 20 -21.58 -33.97 -10.76
C GLY A 20 -20.08 -33.70 -10.72
N SER A 21 -19.29 -34.40 -11.54
CA SER A 21 -17.84 -34.27 -11.58
C SER A 21 -17.39 -33.05 -12.41
N GLY A 22 -17.36 -31.86 -11.81
CA GLY A 22 -16.94 -30.63 -12.48
C GLY A 22 -16.46 -29.54 -11.52
N SER A 23 -15.91 -28.47 -12.09
CA SER A 23 -15.35 -27.34 -11.35
C SER A 23 -16.41 -26.33 -10.94
N ALA A 24 -16.24 -25.76 -9.74
CA ALA A 24 -16.92 -24.54 -9.35
C ALA A 24 -16.45 -23.36 -10.22
N SER A 25 -17.32 -22.34 -10.39
CA SER A 25 -16.85 -21.06 -10.92
C SER A 25 -16.23 -20.23 -9.80
N GLY A 26 -15.11 -19.57 -10.06
CA GLY A 26 -14.52 -18.62 -9.11
C GLY A 26 -15.40 -17.41 -8.83
N GLY A 27 -15.09 -16.72 -7.74
CA GLY A 27 -15.72 -15.44 -7.39
C GLY A 27 -15.32 -14.32 -8.35
N GLY A 28 -16.26 -13.45 -8.68
CA GLY A 28 -16.01 -12.24 -9.47
C GLY A 28 -15.18 -11.23 -8.69
N ALA A 29 -14.37 -10.43 -9.38
CA ALA A 29 -13.67 -9.30 -8.77
C ALA A 29 -14.63 -8.15 -8.40
N GLY A 30 -14.30 -7.41 -7.34
CA GLY A 30 -14.98 -6.16 -6.99
C GLY A 30 -14.76 -5.08 -8.05
N GLY A 31 -15.78 -4.23 -8.25
CA GLY A 31 -15.79 -3.17 -9.23
C GLY A 31 -14.97 -1.92 -8.85
N SER A 32 -15.24 -0.81 -9.54
CA SER A 32 -14.68 0.50 -9.19
C SER A 32 -15.79 1.48 -8.84
N LEU A 33 -15.67 2.15 -7.70
CA LEU A 33 -16.58 3.21 -7.24
C LEU A 33 -15.84 4.55 -7.21
N LEU A 34 -16.45 5.58 -7.80
CA LEU A 34 -16.00 6.96 -7.67
C LEU A 34 -17.13 7.79 -7.03
N VAL A 35 -16.86 8.35 -5.86
CA VAL A 35 -17.73 9.31 -5.17
C VAL A 35 -17.11 10.70 -5.31
N VAL A 36 -17.87 11.66 -5.82
CA VAL A 36 -17.46 13.07 -5.86
C VAL A 36 -18.58 13.90 -5.23
N ALA A 37 -18.29 14.57 -4.12
CA ALA A 37 -19.29 15.32 -3.37
C ALA A 37 -18.70 16.55 -2.67
N SER A 38 -19.49 17.62 -2.56
CA SER A 38 -19.11 18.80 -1.76
C SER A 38 -18.97 18.48 -0.26
N ARG A 39 -19.78 17.53 0.23
CA ARG A 39 -19.78 16.97 1.59
C ARG A 39 -20.16 15.49 1.51
N LEU A 40 -19.58 14.65 2.35
CA LEU A 40 -20.02 13.28 2.58
C LEU A 40 -20.30 13.09 4.07
N SER A 41 -21.46 12.52 4.42
CA SER A 41 -21.89 12.29 5.79
C SER A 41 -22.80 11.07 5.91
N GLY A 42 -23.05 10.59 7.13
CA GLY A 42 -23.94 9.45 7.41
C GLY A 42 -23.22 8.16 7.81
N SER A 43 -23.96 7.07 7.96
CA SER A 43 -23.45 5.80 8.52
C SER A 43 -23.64 4.58 7.61
N GLY A 44 -23.84 4.79 6.31
CA GLY A 44 -24.08 3.73 5.33
C GLY A 44 -22.84 2.93 4.93
N THR A 45 -22.93 2.20 3.82
CA THR A 45 -21.84 1.33 3.35
C THR A 45 -21.47 1.62 1.90
N LEU A 46 -20.17 1.77 1.64
CA LEU A 46 -19.57 1.77 0.31
C LEU A 46 -18.74 0.50 0.14
N SER A 47 -19.03 -0.29 -0.88
CA SER A 47 -18.51 -1.66 -1.01
C SER A 47 -18.02 -1.97 -2.41
N ALA A 48 -16.84 -2.54 -2.51
CA ALA A 48 -16.24 -3.06 -3.73
C ALA A 48 -15.45 -4.35 -3.44
N ASP A 49 -16.01 -5.25 -2.65
CA ASP A 49 -15.37 -6.49 -2.24
C ASP A 49 -15.42 -7.55 -3.36
N GLY A 50 -14.46 -8.47 -3.36
CA GLY A 50 -14.50 -9.65 -4.22
C GLY A 50 -15.58 -10.65 -3.81
N GLY A 51 -16.15 -11.35 -4.78
CA GLY A 51 -17.07 -12.46 -4.53
C GLY A 51 -16.33 -13.68 -3.98
N ALA A 52 -16.99 -14.46 -3.13
CA ALA A 52 -16.40 -15.69 -2.57
C ALA A 52 -16.17 -16.76 -3.65
N GLY A 53 -15.21 -17.65 -3.43
CA GLY A 53 -15.10 -18.92 -4.15
C GLY A 53 -16.24 -19.88 -3.80
N ALA A 54 -16.30 -21.01 -4.49
CA ALA A 54 -17.33 -22.03 -4.30
C ALA A 54 -16.82 -23.48 -4.43
N ASP A 55 -17.66 -24.39 -3.92
CA ASP A 55 -17.48 -25.85 -3.79
C ASP A 55 -17.54 -26.58 -5.13
N GLY A 56 -16.49 -27.32 -5.48
CA GLY A 56 -16.43 -28.14 -6.68
C GLY A 56 -16.33 -29.63 -6.37
N TYR A 57 -16.33 -30.46 -7.41
CA TYR A 57 -16.17 -31.90 -7.18
C TYR A 57 -14.74 -32.24 -6.70
N SER A 58 -14.64 -32.82 -5.50
CA SER A 58 -13.41 -33.35 -4.87
C SER A 58 -12.33 -32.32 -4.60
N THR A 59 -11.60 -31.87 -5.62
CA THR A 59 -10.52 -30.87 -5.52
C THR A 59 -10.68 -29.75 -6.56
N LEU A 60 -11.85 -29.69 -7.21
CA LEU A 60 -12.16 -28.72 -8.27
C LEU A 60 -12.86 -27.46 -7.72
N ASP A 61 -12.53 -27.12 -6.48
CA ASP A 61 -12.91 -25.90 -5.78
C ASP A 61 -12.37 -24.65 -6.49
N SER A 62 -12.82 -23.48 -6.03
CA SER A 62 -12.45 -22.21 -6.65
C SER A 62 -12.07 -21.13 -5.64
N ASN A 63 -11.21 -20.22 -6.10
CA ASN A 63 -10.80 -19.03 -5.35
C ASN A 63 -11.88 -17.94 -5.42
N GLY A 64 -11.89 -17.05 -4.42
CA GLY A 64 -12.63 -15.78 -4.49
C GLY A 64 -11.96 -14.77 -5.43
N GLY A 65 -12.71 -13.74 -5.80
CA GLY A 65 -12.23 -12.64 -6.63
C GLY A 65 -11.43 -11.61 -5.84
N SER A 66 -10.67 -10.76 -6.53
CA SER A 66 -9.95 -9.66 -5.88
C SER A 66 -10.90 -8.56 -5.41
N GLY A 67 -10.46 -7.79 -4.41
CA GLY A 67 -11.10 -6.53 -4.08
C GLY A 67 -10.99 -5.51 -5.21
N GLY A 68 -11.92 -4.55 -5.20
CA GLY A 68 -12.07 -3.50 -6.19
C GLY A 68 -11.33 -2.22 -5.85
N ARG A 69 -11.86 -1.07 -6.28
CA ARG A 69 -11.27 0.25 -5.97
C ARG A 69 -12.35 1.25 -5.63
N ILE A 70 -12.23 1.91 -4.48
CA ILE A 70 -13.10 3.01 -4.07
C ILE A 70 -12.26 4.29 -4.05
N ALA A 71 -12.72 5.33 -4.73
CA ALA A 71 -12.14 6.67 -4.66
C ALA A 71 -13.20 7.67 -4.22
N ILE A 72 -12.93 8.41 -3.14
CA ILE A 72 -13.84 9.38 -2.54
C ILE A 72 -13.18 10.76 -2.59
N HIS A 73 -13.80 11.68 -3.32
CA HIS A 73 -13.43 13.09 -3.38
C HIS A 73 -14.49 13.91 -2.63
N ALA A 74 -14.21 14.22 -1.36
CA ALA A 74 -15.05 15.03 -0.49
C ALA A 74 -14.43 16.41 -0.34
N TYR A 75 -15.03 17.45 -0.95
CA TYR A 75 -14.40 18.78 -0.99
C TYR A 75 -14.39 19.53 0.35
N GLN A 76 -15.22 19.11 1.30
CA GLN A 76 -15.12 19.48 2.71
C GLN A 76 -14.67 18.25 3.51
N PRO A 77 -13.90 18.42 4.61
CA PRO A 77 -13.52 17.33 5.49
C PRO A 77 -14.73 16.49 5.88
N SER A 78 -14.62 15.17 5.69
CA SER A 78 -15.75 14.24 5.75
C SER A 78 -15.53 13.07 6.71
N ARG A 79 -14.30 12.84 7.17
CA ARG A 79 -13.95 11.72 8.06
C ARG A 79 -14.60 11.77 9.45
N SER A 80 -15.04 12.94 9.91
CA SER A 80 -15.86 13.12 11.12
C SER A 80 -17.36 12.94 10.86
N ASP A 81 -17.80 13.28 9.64
CA ASP A 81 -19.21 13.42 9.27
C ASP A 81 -19.77 12.11 8.70
N PHE A 82 -18.91 11.27 8.10
CA PHE A 82 -19.22 9.93 7.61
C PHE A 82 -18.58 8.87 8.51
N THR A 83 -19.42 8.20 9.31
CA THR A 83 -19.03 7.12 10.24
C THR A 83 -19.38 5.73 9.69
N GLY A 84 -19.72 5.64 8.41
CA GLY A 84 -20.07 4.41 7.72
C GLY A 84 -18.87 3.56 7.32
N THR A 85 -19.13 2.37 6.78
CA THR A 85 -18.09 1.42 6.35
C THR A 85 -17.71 1.66 4.89
N VAL A 86 -16.40 1.71 4.59
CA VAL A 86 -15.88 1.68 3.22
C VAL A 86 -14.91 0.53 3.10
N ARG A 87 -15.20 -0.44 2.20
CA ARG A 87 -14.43 -1.69 2.07
C ARG A 87 -14.22 -2.09 0.61
N ALA A 88 -13.05 -2.70 0.35
CA ALA A 88 -12.69 -3.29 -0.93
C ALA A 88 -11.81 -4.53 -0.69
N ARG A 89 -12.30 -5.50 0.08
CA ARG A 89 -11.57 -6.72 0.47
C ARG A 89 -11.56 -7.75 -0.66
N ALA A 90 -10.64 -8.72 -0.62
CA ALA A 90 -10.77 -9.91 -1.46
C ALA A 90 -12.03 -10.72 -1.06
N GLY A 91 -12.50 -11.57 -1.97
CA GLY A 91 -13.44 -12.63 -1.64
C GLY A 91 -12.69 -13.84 -1.05
N PRO A 92 -13.24 -14.52 -0.02
CA PRO A 92 -12.62 -15.71 0.53
C PRO A 92 -12.55 -16.84 -0.52
N ALA A 93 -11.48 -17.63 -0.49
CA ALA A 93 -11.42 -18.87 -1.25
C ALA A 93 -12.26 -19.97 -0.57
N TYR A 94 -12.72 -20.99 -1.32
CA TYR A 94 -13.46 -22.11 -0.74
C TYR A 94 -12.53 -23.21 -0.22
N GLY A 95 -12.93 -23.88 0.88
CA GLY A 95 -12.19 -25.01 1.43
C GLY A 95 -10.75 -24.65 1.82
N SER A 96 -9.78 -25.43 1.33
CA SER A 96 -8.34 -25.20 1.52
C SER A 96 -7.66 -24.49 0.34
N MET A 97 -8.44 -23.88 -0.56
CA MET A 97 -7.89 -23.21 -1.75
C MET A 97 -7.00 -22.02 -1.37
N SER A 98 -5.83 -21.95 -2.00
CA SER A 98 -4.83 -20.91 -1.78
C SER A 98 -3.94 -20.76 -3.02
N PRO A 99 -3.28 -19.60 -3.23
CA PRO A 99 -3.43 -18.35 -2.48
C PRO A 99 -4.74 -17.62 -2.80
N GLN A 100 -5.24 -16.87 -1.81
CA GLN A 100 -6.41 -15.99 -1.99
C GLN A 100 -6.09 -14.80 -2.91
N ALA A 101 -7.10 -14.21 -3.52
CA ALA A 101 -6.93 -12.99 -4.32
C ALA A 101 -6.48 -11.77 -3.46
N ALA A 102 -5.95 -10.75 -4.12
CA ALA A 102 -5.54 -9.51 -3.44
C ALA A 102 -6.73 -8.69 -2.94
N ALA A 103 -6.51 -7.98 -1.82
CA ALA A 103 -7.33 -6.84 -1.45
C ALA A 103 -7.31 -5.76 -2.54
N GLY A 104 -8.37 -4.97 -2.55
CA GLY A 104 -8.53 -3.75 -3.32
C GLY A 104 -7.94 -2.54 -2.61
N THR A 105 -8.40 -1.35 -3.00
CA THR A 105 -7.95 -0.08 -2.38
C THR A 105 -9.10 0.87 -2.08
N VAL A 106 -8.99 1.62 -0.98
CA VAL A 106 -9.87 2.75 -0.66
C VAL A 106 -9.05 4.03 -0.60
N TYR A 107 -9.33 4.97 -1.48
CA TYR A 107 -8.64 6.26 -1.57
C TYR A 107 -9.58 7.39 -1.17
N TRP A 108 -9.09 8.27 -0.29
CA TRP A 108 -9.77 9.48 0.14
C TRP A 108 -8.97 10.70 -0.27
N CYS A 109 -9.65 11.62 -0.93
CA CYS A 109 -9.26 12.98 -1.20
C CYS A 109 -10.19 13.84 -0.32
N ASP A 110 -9.78 14.06 0.93
CA ASP A 110 -10.60 14.69 1.97
C ASP A 110 -10.25 16.17 2.13
N GLY A 111 -11.28 17.03 2.14
CA GLY A 111 -11.11 18.48 2.03
C GLY A 111 -10.54 18.93 0.67
N ARG A 112 -10.39 20.24 0.50
CA ARG A 112 -9.84 20.82 -0.73
C ARG A 112 -8.91 22.01 -0.45
N VAL A 113 -7.71 21.99 -1.01
CA VAL A 113 -6.76 23.12 -1.01
C VAL A 113 -7.05 24.11 -2.14
N SER A 114 -6.42 25.29 -2.07
CA SER A 114 -6.47 26.28 -3.14
C SER A 114 -5.86 25.77 -4.44
N GLU A 115 -6.17 26.45 -5.54
CA GLU A 115 -5.56 26.20 -6.85
C GLU A 115 -4.05 26.41 -6.83
N SER A 116 -3.60 27.47 -6.15
CA SER A 116 -2.19 27.82 -5.98
C SER A 116 -1.40 26.77 -5.21
N GLU A 117 -1.95 26.22 -4.13
CA GLU A 117 -1.30 25.16 -3.35
C GLU A 117 -1.18 23.86 -4.16
N ALA A 118 -2.29 23.42 -4.77
CA ALA A 118 -2.28 22.22 -5.61
C ALA A 118 -1.35 22.34 -6.83
N ALA A 119 -1.20 23.54 -7.40
CA ALA A 119 -0.30 23.80 -8.52
C ALA A 119 1.18 23.60 -8.16
N LEU A 120 1.59 23.82 -6.90
CA LEU A 120 2.96 23.56 -6.44
C LEU A 120 3.29 22.05 -6.43
N GLU A 121 2.28 21.20 -6.30
CA GLU A 121 2.42 19.74 -6.31
C GLU A 121 2.30 19.12 -7.71
N GLY A 122 1.75 19.86 -8.68
CA GLY A 122 1.58 19.42 -10.07
C GLY A 122 0.67 18.20 -10.19
N GLU A 123 1.11 17.17 -10.93
CA GLU A 123 0.30 15.97 -11.16
C GLU A 123 -0.09 15.21 -9.88
N ALA A 124 0.71 15.34 -8.81
CA ALA A 124 0.51 14.65 -7.54
C ALA A 124 -0.70 15.15 -6.74
N ASN A 125 -1.21 16.37 -7.02
CA ASN A 125 -2.44 16.88 -6.43
C ASN A 125 -3.40 17.51 -7.45
N ALA A 126 -3.51 16.91 -8.64
CA ALA A 126 -4.40 17.39 -9.71
C ALA A 126 -5.89 17.55 -9.28
N HIS A 127 -6.31 16.87 -8.20
CA HIS A 127 -7.67 16.94 -7.65
C HIS A 127 -7.82 17.94 -6.49
N ARG A 128 -6.73 18.61 -6.08
CA ARG A 128 -6.66 19.61 -5.01
C ARG A 128 -7.09 19.09 -3.64
N CYS A 129 -6.78 17.84 -3.32
CA CYS A 129 -7.11 17.19 -2.06
C CYS A 129 -6.45 17.93 -0.88
N GLY A 130 -7.17 18.06 0.23
CA GLY A 130 -6.60 18.50 1.50
C GLY A 130 -5.70 17.45 2.13
N VAL A 131 -6.22 16.22 2.23
CA VAL A 131 -5.48 15.03 2.67
C VAL A 131 -5.75 13.89 1.69
N ARG A 132 -4.69 13.22 1.23
CA ARG A 132 -4.72 12.04 0.37
C ARG A 132 -4.44 10.81 1.21
N ARG A 133 -5.49 10.13 1.64
CA ARG A 133 -5.40 8.93 2.48
C ARG A 133 -5.68 7.67 1.64
N LEU A 134 -4.82 6.67 1.77
CA LEU A 134 -4.99 5.35 1.15
C LEU A 134 -5.19 4.32 2.27
N GLU A 135 -6.33 3.65 2.26
CA GLU A 135 -6.67 2.59 3.22
C GLU A 135 -6.67 1.24 2.52
N LEU A 136 -6.02 0.26 3.15
CA LEU A 136 -5.99 -1.14 2.73
C LEU A 136 -6.46 -2.02 3.88
N ASP A 137 -7.42 -2.88 3.58
CA ASP A 137 -8.07 -3.79 4.50
C ASP A 137 -8.45 -5.05 3.71
N ASN A 138 -8.12 -6.23 4.24
CA ASN A 138 -8.53 -7.52 3.70
C ASN A 138 -9.42 -8.31 4.69
N GLY A 139 -9.77 -7.74 5.85
CA GLY A 139 -10.42 -8.44 6.95
C GLY A 139 -9.59 -9.62 7.47
N ASP A 140 -10.26 -10.59 8.09
CA ASP A 140 -9.66 -11.79 8.67
C ASP A 140 -9.16 -12.82 7.63
N LEU A 141 -9.05 -12.42 6.36
CA LEU A 141 -8.57 -13.27 5.28
C LEU A 141 -7.06 -13.50 5.40
N PRO A 142 -6.58 -14.76 5.36
CA PRO A 142 -5.15 -15.09 5.32
C PRO A 142 -4.32 -14.25 4.33
N GLU A 143 -3.10 -13.92 4.72
CA GLU A 143 -2.14 -13.18 3.88
C GLU A 143 -1.96 -13.86 2.51
N THR A 144 -1.75 -13.03 1.48
CA THR A 144 -1.59 -13.48 0.09
C THR A 144 -0.35 -12.87 -0.55
N PRO A 145 0.37 -13.61 -1.42
CA PRO A 145 1.45 -13.06 -2.23
C PRO A 145 0.97 -12.15 -3.37
N TYR A 146 -0.34 -11.96 -3.55
CA TYR A 146 -0.87 -10.96 -4.48
C TYR A 146 -1.06 -9.60 -3.79
N TYR A 147 -0.85 -8.54 -4.55
CA TYR A 147 -0.70 -7.19 -4.01
C TYR A 147 -1.86 -6.29 -4.46
N PRO A 148 -2.51 -5.51 -3.57
CA PRO A 148 -3.21 -4.30 -3.99
C PRO A 148 -2.27 -3.41 -4.80
N GLN A 149 -2.73 -2.98 -5.97
CA GLN A 149 -1.94 -2.16 -6.90
C GLN A 149 -2.51 -0.76 -7.06
N LEU A 150 -1.65 0.24 -6.91
CA LEU A 150 -1.98 1.60 -7.31
C LEU A 150 -1.98 1.69 -8.84
N SER A 151 -3.15 1.91 -9.43
CA SER A 151 -3.34 1.84 -10.87
C SER A 151 -2.74 3.06 -11.59
N ILE A 152 -1.71 2.81 -12.39
CA ILE A 152 -0.94 3.83 -13.11
C ILE A 152 -1.64 4.18 -14.43
N ALA A 153 -2.71 4.98 -14.35
CA ALA A 153 -3.44 5.44 -15.51
C ALA A 153 -2.82 6.72 -16.13
N GLY A 154 -2.78 6.78 -17.47
CA GLY A 154 -2.46 8.02 -18.20
C GLY A 154 -1.02 8.50 -18.11
N GLY A 155 -0.05 7.62 -17.82
CA GLY A 155 1.37 7.97 -17.78
C GLY A 155 1.83 8.76 -16.56
N ARG A 156 0.95 9.02 -15.57
CA ARG A 156 1.33 9.57 -14.27
C ARG A 156 2.42 8.70 -13.64
N ARG A 157 3.49 9.31 -13.15
CA ARG A 157 4.61 8.57 -12.53
C ARG A 157 4.82 8.94 -11.06
N ARG A 158 4.23 10.04 -10.58
CA ARG A 158 4.38 10.49 -9.20
C ARG A 158 3.07 10.40 -8.42
N PHE A 159 3.12 9.65 -7.33
CA PHE A 159 2.05 9.50 -6.36
C PHE A 159 2.49 10.03 -5.00
N VAL A 160 1.60 10.76 -4.33
CA VAL A 160 1.79 11.23 -2.96
C VAL A 160 0.57 10.79 -2.16
N ILE A 161 0.83 10.10 -1.06
CA ILE A 161 -0.14 9.65 -0.07
C ILE A 161 0.29 10.29 1.25
N ASP A 162 -0.54 11.17 1.78
CA ASP A 162 -0.25 11.86 3.03
C ASP A 162 -0.43 10.89 4.21
N GLU A 163 -1.42 9.99 4.12
CA GLU A 163 -1.68 8.92 5.10
C GLU A 163 -1.90 7.56 4.44
N LEU A 164 -1.02 6.60 4.69
CA LEU A 164 -1.28 5.17 4.41
C LEU A 164 -1.84 4.52 5.68
N HIS A 165 -2.96 3.83 5.56
CA HIS A 165 -3.61 3.12 6.66
C HIS A 165 -3.76 1.65 6.31
N LEU A 166 -3.10 0.77 7.06
CA LEU A 166 -3.19 -0.69 6.90
C LEU A 166 -3.99 -1.25 8.08
N GLU A 167 -5.27 -1.54 7.86
CA GLU A 167 -6.12 -2.12 8.91
C GLU A 167 -5.67 -3.55 9.21
N THR A 168 -5.45 -4.35 8.16
CA THR A 168 -4.95 -5.73 8.26
C THR A 168 -3.59 -5.86 7.57
N ALA A 169 -2.85 -6.93 7.89
CA ALA A 169 -1.55 -7.18 7.26
C ALA A 169 -1.73 -7.37 5.75
N THR A 170 -1.00 -6.56 4.96
CA THR A 170 -1.15 -6.48 3.50
C THR A 170 0.11 -5.89 2.87
N ASN A 171 0.24 -5.96 1.55
CA ASN A 171 1.43 -5.50 0.85
C ASN A 171 1.04 -4.60 -0.32
N LEU A 172 1.19 -3.29 -0.13
CA LEU A 172 0.99 -2.29 -1.20
C LEU A 172 2.11 -2.41 -2.23
N SER A 173 1.75 -2.74 -3.47
CA SER A 173 2.70 -2.72 -4.58
C SER A 173 2.41 -1.56 -5.52
N VAL A 174 3.49 -0.88 -5.89
CA VAL A 174 3.53 0.00 -7.07
C VAL A 174 4.26 -0.75 -8.19
N GLN A 175 3.87 -0.53 -9.44
CA GLN A 175 4.54 -1.12 -10.60
C GLN A 175 5.58 -0.16 -11.17
N ALA A 176 6.65 -0.70 -11.76
CA ALA A 176 7.50 0.07 -12.66
C ALA A 176 6.69 0.53 -13.88
N PRO A 177 7.01 1.67 -14.50
CA PRO A 177 6.43 2.01 -15.79
C PRO A 177 6.96 1.02 -16.85
N PRO A 178 6.19 0.70 -17.90
CA PRO A 178 6.53 -0.34 -18.87
C PRO A 178 7.77 -0.01 -19.72
N ASP A 179 8.18 1.25 -19.73
CA ASP A 179 9.34 1.80 -20.42
C ASP A 179 10.55 2.06 -19.51
N PHE A 180 10.54 1.57 -18.25
CA PHE A 180 11.73 1.62 -17.40
C PHE A 180 12.88 0.77 -17.97
N ASP A 181 13.96 1.45 -18.39
CA ASP A 181 15.24 0.83 -18.72
C ASP A 181 16.33 1.40 -17.80
N SER A 182 17.12 0.55 -17.15
CA SER A 182 18.13 0.96 -16.17
C SER A 182 19.37 1.66 -16.75
N VAL A 183 19.53 1.67 -18.08
CA VAL A 183 20.68 2.24 -18.80
C VAL A 183 20.22 3.35 -19.74
N ALA A 184 19.22 3.09 -20.58
CA ALA A 184 18.71 4.02 -21.58
C ALA A 184 17.73 5.06 -21.00
N ALA A 185 16.93 4.68 -20.01
CA ALA A 185 15.89 5.52 -19.40
C ALA A 185 15.87 5.45 -17.86
N PRO A 186 17.02 5.64 -17.15
CA PRO A 186 17.12 5.39 -15.72
C PRO A 186 16.29 6.35 -14.84
N GLY A 187 15.71 7.40 -15.41
CA GLY A 187 14.77 8.31 -14.76
C GLY A 187 13.30 7.90 -14.87
N ASP A 188 12.95 6.99 -15.78
CA ASP A 188 11.57 6.61 -16.06
C ASP A 188 11.08 5.59 -15.03
N ARG A 189 10.67 6.10 -13.87
CA ARG A 189 10.41 5.33 -12.66
C ARG A 189 9.12 5.78 -12.01
N THR A 190 8.41 4.85 -11.38
CA THR A 190 7.22 5.21 -10.59
C THR A 190 7.65 5.61 -9.19
N SER A 191 7.35 6.85 -8.81
CA SER A 191 7.63 7.42 -7.50
C SER A 191 6.38 7.38 -6.63
N LEU A 192 6.48 6.85 -5.41
CA LEU A 192 5.46 6.96 -4.37
C LEU A 192 6.07 7.54 -3.09
N SER A 193 5.54 8.64 -2.59
CA SER A 193 5.84 9.14 -1.24
C SER A 193 4.68 8.90 -0.28
N VAL A 194 4.98 8.39 0.91
CA VAL A 194 4.05 8.14 2.00
C VAL A 194 4.50 8.93 3.24
N SER A 195 3.77 9.97 3.61
CA SER A 195 4.19 10.88 4.69
C SER A 195 3.95 10.30 6.08
N ARG A 196 2.80 9.67 6.30
CA ARG A 196 2.45 8.97 7.54
C ARG A 196 1.92 7.57 7.24
N MET A 197 2.21 6.64 8.14
CA MET A 197 1.68 5.27 8.13
C MET A 197 0.96 5.00 9.44
N SER A 198 -0.18 4.31 9.39
CA SER A 198 -0.99 3.96 10.57
C SER A 198 -1.74 2.63 10.38
N GLY A 199 -2.37 2.14 11.45
CA GLY A 199 -3.22 0.94 11.45
C GLY A 199 -2.51 -0.32 12.00
N PRO A 200 -3.26 -1.27 12.60
CA PRO A 200 -2.67 -2.43 13.27
C PRO A 200 -1.97 -3.39 12.31
N GLY A 201 -2.37 -3.41 11.04
CA GLY A 201 -1.80 -4.23 9.97
C GLY A 201 -0.33 -3.93 9.63
N LEU A 202 0.18 -2.72 9.91
CA LEU A 202 1.57 -2.33 9.63
C LEU A 202 2.58 -3.38 10.14
N SER A 203 2.36 -3.83 11.38
CA SER A 203 3.25 -4.72 12.11
C SER A 203 3.51 -6.09 11.47
N GLY A 204 2.58 -6.57 10.63
CA GLY A 204 2.70 -7.78 9.79
C GLY A 204 3.02 -7.47 8.31
N SER A 205 2.82 -6.23 7.88
CA SER A 205 2.91 -5.83 6.47
C SER A 205 4.35 -5.74 5.96
N PRO A 206 4.69 -6.40 4.85
CA PRO A 206 5.94 -6.18 4.13
C PRO A 206 5.81 -5.04 3.11
N LEU A 207 6.93 -4.38 2.80
CA LEU A 207 7.04 -3.40 1.71
C LEU A 207 8.25 -3.73 0.84
N VAL A 208 8.09 -3.68 -0.48
CA VAL A 208 9.19 -3.91 -1.43
C VAL A 208 9.27 -2.78 -2.45
N ALA A 209 10.35 -2.00 -2.38
CA ALA A 209 10.75 -1.09 -3.44
C ALA A 209 11.30 -1.90 -4.62
N LYS A 210 10.43 -2.23 -5.57
CA LYS A 210 10.72 -3.02 -6.76
C LYS A 210 11.63 -2.27 -7.74
N ASN A 211 12.30 -3.02 -8.61
CA ASN A 211 13.05 -2.48 -9.75
C ASN A 211 12.19 -1.47 -10.52
N GLY A 212 12.73 -0.30 -10.85
CA GLY A 212 11.99 0.76 -11.55
C GLY A 212 11.00 1.57 -10.68
N THR A 213 10.98 1.35 -9.36
CA THR A 213 10.18 2.14 -8.42
C THR A 213 11.04 2.87 -7.39
N ASP A 214 10.61 4.08 -7.03
CA ASP A 214 11.23 4.95 -6.03
C ASP A 214 10.22 5.20 -4.91
N TRP A 215 10.53 4.76 -3.69
CA TRP A 215 9.68 4.96 -2.52
C TRP A 215 10.29 6.01 -1.60
N ALA A 216 9.47 6.91 -1.07
CA ALA A 216 9.87 7.82 0.00
C ALA A 216 8.95 7.62 1.21
N LEU A 217 9.50 7.26 2.37
CA LEU A 217 8.74 7.01 3.59
C LEU A 217 9.10 8.00 4.68
N GLY A 218 8.08 8.61 5.26
CA GLY A 218 8.18 9.56 6.36
C GLY A 218 7.86 11.00 5.97
N PRO A 219 7.81 11.90 6.96
CA PRO A 219 7.37 13.28 6.80
C PRO A 219 8.26 14.05 5.81
N ASP A 220 7.70 15.13 5.24
CA ASP A 220 8.48 16.05 4.42
C ASP A 220 9.64 16.64 5.26
N PRO A 221 10.92 16.47 4.88
CA PRO A 221 12.05 17.02 5.61
C PRO A 221 12.08 18.56 5.65
N ALA A 222 11.22 19.26 4.91
CA ALA A 222 11.00 20.70 5.06
C ALA A 222 10.17 21.06 6.31
N LEU A 223 9.50 20.09 6.94
CA LEU A 223 8.73 20.28 8.17
C LEU A 223 9.57 19.87 9.38
N PRO A 224 9.59 20.66 10.48
CA PRO A 224 10.24 20.24 11.72
C PRO A 224 9.52 19.02 12.30
N VAL A 225 10.30 18.00 12.65
CA VAL A 225 9.81 16.78 13.32
C VAL A 225 10.67 16.50 14.54
N ASP A 226 10.05 16.61 15.71
CA ASP A 226 10.72 16.41 17.01
C ASP A 226 10.92 14.93 17.34
N GLU A 227 10.20 14.04 16.66
CA GLU A 227 10.24 12.59 16.87
C GLU A 227 10.86 11.85 15.67
N PRO A 228 11.70 10.82 15.92
CA PRO A 228 12.17 9.91 14.87
C PRO A 228 11.03 9.23 14.12
N PHE A 229 11.18 9.06 12.82
CA PHE A 229 10.24 8.29 12.01
C PHE A 229 10.30 6.79 12.38
N LEU A 230 9.20 6.25 12.90
CA LEU A 230 9.09 4.82 13.18
C LEU A 230 8.73 4.05 11.92
N LEU A 231 9.65 3.21 11.45
CA LEU A 231 9.44 2.28 10.34
C LEU A 231 8.80 0.98 10.88
N ASP A 232 7.50 1.02 11.13
CA ASP A 232 6.72 -0.05 11.79
C ASP A 232 6.27 -1.19 10.87
N LEU A 233 7.08 -1.55 9.87
CA LEU A 233 6.77 -2.61 8.91
C LEU A 233 7.45 -3.92 9.30
N HIS A 234 6.79 -5.06 9.06
CA HIS A 234 7.36 -6.39 9.34
C HIS A 234 8.67 -6.60 8.59
N SER A 235 8.70 -6.25 7.31
CA SER A 235 9.92 -6.25 6.52
C SER A 235 9.92 -5.17 5.45
N VAL A 236 11.12 -4.71 5.10
CA VAL A 236 11.36 -3.76 4.00
C VAL A 236 12.44 -4.31 3.09
N GLY A 237 12.09 -4.48 1.82
CA GLY A 237 12.99 -4.90 0.75
C GLY A 237 13.26 -3.76 -0.24
N VAL A 238 14.50 -3.64 -0.70
CA VAL A 238 14.87 -2.80 -1.85
C VAL A 238 15.55 -3.69 -2.88
N GLU A 239 14.92 -3.88 -4.04
CA GLU A 239 15.47 -4.66 -5.15
C GLU A 239 16.68 -3.96 -5.79
N PRO A 240 17.56 -4.65 -6.56
CA PRO A 240 18.81 -4.09 -7.07
C PRO A 240 18.68 -2.77 -7.86
N LEU A 241 17.55 -2.56 -8.53
CA LEU A 241 17.21 -1.35 -9.29
C LEU A 241 16.01 -0.60 -8.68
N GLY A 242 15.64 -0.91 -7.43
CA GLY A 242 14.69 -0.15 -6.63
C GLY A 242 15.41 0.93 -5.80
N LYS A 243 14.67 1.96 -5.38
CA LYS A 243 15.19 2.94 -4.42
C LYS A 243 14.21 3.17 -3.28
N LEU A 244 14.77 3.39 -2.10
CA LEU A 244 14.07 3.82 -0.92
C LEU A 244 14.72 5.08 -0.37
N LYS A 245 13.92 6.09 -0.08
CA LYS A 245 14.26 7.26 0.72
C LYS A 245 13.53 7.14 2.05
N LEU A 246 14.26 7.28 3.15
CA LEU A 246 13.67 7.37 4.49
C LEU A 246 13.80 8.80 5.01
N ALA A 247 13.06 9.13 6.06
CA ALA A 247 13.23 10.35 6.82
C ALA A 247 14.65 10.42 7.45
N PRO A 248 15.19 11.64 7.68
CA PRO A 248 16.54 11.83 8.22
C PRO A 248 16.85 11.04 9.48
N VAL A 249 15.93 11.00 10.45
CA VAL A 249 16.06 10.17 11.65
C VAL A 249 14.98 9.09 11.59
N THR A 250 15.40 7.83 11.41
CA THR A 250 14.50 6.68 11.32
C THR A 250 14.86 5.60 12.35
N VAL A 251 13.84 4.99 12.96
CA VAL A 251 13.97 3.86 13.90
C VAL A 251 13.16 2.68 13.36
N THR A 252 13.72 1.47 13.33
CA THR A 252 12.96 0.27 12.96
C THR A 252 12.15 -0.26 14.14
N ARG A 253 11.04 -0.96 13.88
CA ARG A 253 10.39 -1.76 14.93
C ARG A 253 11.26 -2.94 15.37
N ARG A 254 11.04 -3.40 16.60
CA ARG A 254 11.60 -4.66 17.13
C ARG A 254 11.36 -5.84 16.18
N GLY A 255 12.42 -6.60 15.87
CA GLY A 255 12.31 -7.83 15.07
C GLY A 255 12.12 -7.64 13.57
N MET A 256 12.14 -6.41 13.05
CA MET A 256 11.99 -6.11 11.62
C MET A 256 13.06 -6.80 10.76
N SER A 257 12.71 -7.16 9.51
CA SER A 257 13.71 -7.58 8.51
C SER A 257 13.92 -6.49 7.43
N LEU A 258 15.13 -5.93 7.35
CA LEU A 258 15.53 -4.95 6.34
C LEU A 258 16.53 -5.58 5.36
N THR A 259 16.21 -5.60 4.07
CA THR A 259 17.13 -6.08 3.01
C THR A 259 17.27 -5.04 1.90
N VAL A 260 18.48 -4.52 1.73
CA VAL A 260 18.80 -3.48 0.74
C VAL A 260 19.75 -4.03 -0.31
N ARG A 261 19.26 -4.19 -1.54
CA ARG A 261 20.08 -4.55 -2.72
C ARG A 261 20.28 -3.40 -3.69
N GLY A 262 19.35 -2.43 -3.72
CA GLY A 262 19.42 -1.19 -4.50
C GLY A 262 19.83 0.02 -3.65
N GLU A 263 19.21 1.17 -3.86
CA GLU A 263 19.61 2.43 -3.20
C GLU A 263 18.78 2.74 -1.94
N LEU A 264 19.46 3.10 -0.85
CA LEU A 264 18.84 3.64 0.37
C LEU A 264 19.40 5.05 0.65
N THR A 265 18.51 6.05 0.71
CA THR A 265 18.86 7.48 0.78
C THR A 265 18.04 8.23 1.81
N GLY A 266 18.38 9.51 2.03
CA GLY A 266 17.60 10.45 2.86
C GLY A 266 17.79 10.28 4.36
N VAL A 267 18.27 9.12 4.81
CA VAL A 267 18.53 8.83 6.21
C VAL A 267 19.89 9.40 6.66
N GLU A 268 19.87 10.24 7.68
CA GLU A 268 21.05 10.75 8.39
C GLU A 268 21.41 9.91 9.61
N SER A 269 20.42 9.23 10.22
CA SER A 269 20.57 8.28 11.33
C SER A 269 19.52 7.17 11.23
N LEU A 270 19.97 5.91 11.16
CA LEU A 270 19.12 4.71 11.15
C LEU A 270 19.37 3.88 12.42
N THR A 271 18.41 3.86 13.33
CA THR A 271 18.47 3.02 14.54
C THR A 271 17.76 1.69 14.29
N LEU A 272 18.51 0.59 14.44
CA LEU A 272 17.94 -0.76 14.39
C LEU A 272 17.54 -1.20 15.80
N ASP A 273 16.24 -1.39 16.06
CA ASP A 273 15.74 -1.88 17.35
C ASP A 273 16.05 -3.39 17.54
N ARG A 274 15.97 -3.88 18.78
CA ARG A 274 16.34 -5.23 19.21
C ARG A 274 15.79 -6.32 18.29
N GLY A 275 16.67 -7.20 17.82
CA GLY A 275 16.30 -8.33 16.97
C GLY A 275 15.98 -7.96 15.51
N THR A 276 16.08 -6.69 15.13
CA THR A 276 16.05 -6.28 13.72
C THR A 276 17.20 -6.96 12.97
N LYS A 277 16.90 -7.61 11.84
CA LYS A 277 17.89 -8.17 10.92
C LYS A 277 18.08 -7.21 9.76
N ALA A 278 19.30 -6.73 9.55
CA ALA A 278 19.63 -5.83 8.45
C ALA A 278 20.68 -6.45 7.53
N HIS A 279 20.36 -6.56 6.24
CA HIS A 279 21.23 -7.08 5.20
C HIS A 279 21.42 -6.03 4.10
N LEU A 280 22.64 -5.53 3.95
CA LEU A 280 23.05 -4.62 2.88
C LEU A 280 23.99 -5.40 1.96
N THR A 281 23.62 -5.60 0.68
CA THR A 281 24.50 -6.31 -0.26
C THR A 281 25.57 -5.37 -0.83
N SER A 282 26.60 -5.91 -1.49
CA SER A 282 27.68 -5.12 -2.11
C SER A 282 27.22 -4.17 -3.23
N SER A 283 26.05 -4.44 -3.83
CA SER A 283 25.35 -3.53 -4.75
C SER A 283 24.52 -2.46 -4.03
N GLY A 284 24.21 -2.66 -2.75
CA GLY A 284 23.36 -1.79 -1.96
C GLY A 284 24.09 -0.51 -1.59
N ARG A 285 23.59 0.64 -2.06
CA ARG A 285 24.20 1.96 -1.79
C ARG A 285 23.43 2.72 -0.73
N LEU A 286 24.04 2.90 0.45
CA LEU A 286 23.57 3.84 1.47
C LEU A 286 24.16 5.23 1.20
N ARG A 287 23.34 6.29 1.33
CA ARG A 287 23.79 7.69 1.36
C ARG A 287 23.17 8.39 2.57
N GLY A 288 24.01 8.69 3.57
CA GLY A 288 23.67 9.34 4.82
C GLY A 288 24.88 10.02 5.45
N ARG A 289 24.69 10.78 6.54
CA ARG A 289 25.78 11.54 7.20
C ARG A 289 26.49 10.74 8.30
N GLU A 290 25.77 9.99 9.15
CA GLU A 290 26.39 9.15 10.19
C GLU A 290 25.63 7.82 10.38
N CYS A 291 26.32 6.76 10.80
CA CYS A 291 25.69 5.48 11.12
C CYS A 291 26.17 4.96 12.48
N HIS A 292 25.36 5.11 13.53
CA HIS A 292 25.71 4.70 14.89
C HIS A 292 25.28 3.24 15.18
N ARG A 293 26.26 2.37 15.41
CA ARG A 293 26.07 0.93 15.59
C ARG A 293 26.11 0.55 17.08
N ARG A 294 24.94 0.43 17.74
CA ARG A 294 24.87 -0.24 19.07
C ARG A 294 24.81 -1.75 18.87
N HIS A 295 25.80 -2.46 19.42
CA HIS A 295 26.03 -3.89 19.14
C HIS A 295 24.95 -4.82 19.74
N TYR A 296 24.13 -5.42 18.87
CA TYR A 296 23.59 -6.78 19.07
C TYR A 296 23.44 -7.50 17.72
N GLY A 297 24.39 -8.37 17.37
CA GLY A 297 24.25 -9.41 16.33
C GLY A 297 24.08 -8.96 14.88
N VAL A 298 25.14 -8.44 14.24
CA VAL A 298 25.16 -8.16 12.78
C VAL A 298 26.42 -8.74 12.13
N GLU A 299 26.27 -9.79 11.32
CA GLU A 299 27.31 -10.33 10.44
C GLU A 299 27.34 -9.59 9.08
N GLY A 300 28.53 -9.48 8.48
CA GLY A 300 28.67 -9.11 7.06
C GLY A 300 28.67 -7.62 6.68
N LEU A 301 29.06 -6.70 7.58
CA LEU A 301 29.14 -5.26 7.24
C LEU A 301 30.47 -4.86 6.57
N GLY A 302 30.47 -4.85 5.24
CA GLY A 302 31.43 -4.12 4.41
C GLY A 302 31.03 -2.65 4.24
N LEU A 303 31.04 -1.87 5.32
CA LEU A 303 30.75 -0.43 5.27
C LEU A 303 31.92 0.32 4.62
N ARG A 304 31.66 0.98 3.48
CA ARG A 304 32.37 2.21 3.12
C ARG A 304 31.42 3.37 3.37
N CYS A 305 31.81 4.24 4.30
CA CYS A 305 31.28 5.59 4.40
C CYS A 305 31.92 6.44 3.29
#